data_AF-A0A4U5MGX0-F1
#
_entry.id   AF-A0A4U5MGX0-F1
#
_cell.length_a   1.000
_cell.length_b   1.000
_cell.length_c   1.000
_cell.angle_alpha   90.00
_cell.angle_beta   90.00
_cell.angle_gamma   90.00
#
_symmetry.space_group_name_H-M   'P 1'
#
loop_
_entity.id
_entity.type
_entity.pdbx_description
1 polymer ?
#
loop_
_entity_poly.entity_id
_entity_poly.type
_entity_poly.pdbx_seq_one_letter_code
_entity_poly.pdbx_strand_id
1 'polypeptide(L)'
;MMKFSLRGTEKYVLFVGLWEEALDYVTISPLTSRITHISWWLVDTMQLLAKYVITFSLGLALLNAVPCYGLDGQYIAGTMTDVFFANSPPRKKRKITNFMVFYGTVILAVNVLVGFAKFFIGSFA
;
A
#
# COMPACT_ATOMS: atom_id res chain seq x y z
N MET A 1 -1.81 22.58 27.11
CA MET A 1 -0.78 23.27 27.91
C MET A 1 0.57 22.68 27.51
N MET A 2 1.41 23.44 26.82
CA MET A 2 2.71 22.98 26.31
C MET A 2 3.69 22.91 27.49
N LYS A 3 4.38 21.77 27.66
CA LYS A 3 5.32 21.55 28.76
C LYS A 3 6.71 21.37 28.19
N PHE A 4 7.64 22.21 28.64
CA PHE A 4 9.05 22.10 28.28
C PHE A 4 9.78 21.29 29.35
N SER A 5 10.54 20.30 28.91
CA SER A 5 11.37 19.45 29.77
C SER A 5 12.78 19.42 29.19
N LEU A 6 13.78 19.54 30.06
CA LEU A 6 15.18 19.40 29.65
C LEU A 6 15.48 17.92 29.34
N ARG A 7 16.28 17.68 28.30
CA ARG A 7 16.67 16.32 27.88
C ARG A 7 17.39 15.60 29.03
N GLY A 8 16.81 14.51 29.52
CA GLY A 8 17.39 13.70 30.61
C GLY A 8 16.88 14.05 32.01
N THR A 9 15.97 15.01 32.18
CA THR A 9 15.33 15.30 33.47
C THR A 9 13.82 15.46 33.32
N GLU A 10 13.04 14.87 34.23
CA GLU A 10 11.58 15.05 34.33
C GLU A 10 11.16 16.40 34.91
N LYS A 11 12.10 17.34 35.08
CA LYS A 11 11.85 18.64 35.68
C LYS A 11 11.32 19.61 34.62
N TYR A 12 10.11 20.08 34.82
CA TYR A 12 9.51 21.11 33.99
C TYR A 12 10.25 22.43 34.18
N VAL A 13 10.58 23.10 33.07
CA VAL A 13 11.23 24.41 33.07
C VAL A 13 10.34 25.45 32.42
N LEU A 14 10.32 26.65 32.98
CA LEU A 14 9.73 27.81 32.35
C LEU A 14 10.77 28.37 31.38
N PHE A 15 10.44 28.36 30.08
CA PHE A 15 11.28 29.07 29.11
C PHE A 15 11.08 30.57 29.31
N VAL A 16 12.18 31.31 29.52
CA VAL A 16 12.17 32.76 29.70
C VAL A 16 13.00 33.35 28.56
N GLY A 17 12.32 33.89 27.54
CA GLY A 17 12.93 34.42 26.32
C GLY A 17 11.90 34.76 25.26
N LEU A 18 12.35 35.17 24.08
CA LEU A 18 11.47 35.43 22.93
C LEU A 18 10.95 34.11 22.35
N TRP A 19 9.71 34.08 21.87
CA TRP A 19 9.09 32.86 21.34
C TRP A 19 9.83 32.29 20.12
N GLU A 20 10.45 33.15 19.31
CA GLU A 20 11.22 32.75 18.12
C GLU A 20 12.47 31.96 18.49
N GLU A 21 13.19 32.38 19.52
CA GLU A 21 14.35 31.63 20.04
C GLU A 21 13.92 30.28 20.64
N ALA A 22 12.74 30.21 21.26
CA ALA A 22 12.23 28.98 21.84
C ALA A 22 12.04 27.87 20.79
N LEU A 23 11.63 28.22 19.57
CA LEU A 23 11.36 27.25 18.51
C LEU A 23 12.64 26.59 17.98
N ASP A 24 13.77 27.31 17.99
CA ASP A 24 15.07 26.77 17.55
C ASP A 24 15.65 25.74 18.53
N TYR A 25 15.35 25.88 19.83
CA TYR A 25 15.86 24.98 20.87
C TYR A 25 14.92 23.84 21.25
N VAL A 26 13.68 23.84 20.74
CA VAL A 26 12.66 22.84 21.09
C VAL A 26 12.62 21.73 20.04
N THR A 27 13.19 20.58 20.38
CA THR A 27 12.95 19.34 19.64
C THR A 27 11.67 18.69 20.15
N ILE A 28 10.71 18.42 19.25
CA ILE A 28 9.47 17.71 19.59
C ILE A 28 9.85 16.28 20.00
N SER A 29 9.63 15.93 21.27
CA SER A 29 9.77 14.56 21.74
C SER A 29 8.81 13.65 20.95
N PRO A 30 9.24 12.45 20.53
CA PRO A 30 8.33 11.49 19.92
C PRO A 30 7.13 11.26 20.84
N LEU A 31 5.93 11.24 20.25
CA LEU A 31 4.66 11.04 20.96
C LEU A 31 4.66 9.64 21.60
N THR A 32 5.03 9.56 22.87
CA THR A 32 4.86 8.36 23.69
C THR A 32 3.48 8.37 24.32
N SER A 33 2.73 7.27 24.17
CA SER A 33 1.38 7.17 24.69
C SER A 33 1.37 7.17 26.23
N ARG A 34 0.45 7.93 26.82
CA ARG A 34 0.30 8.10 28.27
C ARG A 34 -0.42 6.93 28.96
N ILE A 35 -0.71 5.85 28.23
CA ILE A 35 -1.58 4.74 28.64
C ILE A 35 -0.71 3.48 28.82
N THR A 36 -0.52 3.07 30.07
CA THR A 36 0.46 2.05 30.50
C THR A 36 -0.03 0.60 30.35
N HIS A 37 -1.30 0.38 29.98
CA HIS A 37 -1.92 -0.95 30.05
C HIS A 37 -1.80 -1.80 28.78
N ILE A 38 -1.48 -1.19 27.64
CA ILE A 38 -1.31 -1.92 26.39
C ILE A 38 0.18 -2.02 26.08
N SER A 39 0.66 -3.26 25.88
CA SER A 39 2.06 -3.55 25.57
C SER A 39 2.43 -2.84 24.27
N TRP A 40 3.46 -1.99 24.31
CA TRP A 40 3.83 -1.09 23.22
C TRP A 40 4.12 -1.83 21.90
N TRP A 41 4.66 -3.06 21.97
CA TRP A 41 4.88 -3.89 20.77
C TRP A 41 3.58 -4.18 20.01
N LEU A 42 2.46 -4.29 20.72
CA LEU A 42 1.22 -4.84 20.17
C LEU A 42 0.54 -3.81 19.29
N VAL A 43 0.60 -2.55 19.69
CA VAL A 43 0.08 -1.43 18.89
C VAL A 43 0.91 -1.27 17.62
N ASP A 44 2.23 -1.31 17.75
CA ASP A 44 3.12 -1.15 16.60
C ASP A 44 2.97 -2.30 15.59
N THR A 45 2.93 -3.54 16.07
CA THR A 45 2.75 -4.71 15.18
C THR A 45 1.36 -4.73 14.55
N MET A 46 0.30 -4.39 15.28
CA MET A 46 -1.06 -4.28 14.72
C MET A 46 -1.18 -3.15 13.71
N GLN A 47 -0.54 -2.00 13.95
CA GLN A 47 -0.50 -0.90 13.00
C GLN A 47 0.23 -1.32 11.71
N LEU A 48 1.37 -2.01 11.84
CA LEU A 48 2.14 -2.48 10.70
C LEU A 48 1.37 -3.55 9.92
N LEU A 49 0.76 -4.50 10.62
CA LEU A 49 -0.07 -5.55 10.03
C LEU A 49 -1.28 -4.97 9.31
N ALA A 50 -2.00 -4.01 9.91
CA ALA A 50 -3.12 -3.35 9.27
C ALA A 50 -2.69 -2.63 7.97
N LYS A 51 -1.55 -1.92 7.98
CA LYS A 51 -1.00 -1.29 6.76
C LYS A 51 -0.70 -2.33 5.69
N TYR A 52 -0.02 -3.42 6.03
CA TYR A 52 0.28 -4.49 5.08
C TYR A 52 -0.98 -5.18 4.55
N VAL A 53 -1.95 -5.48 5.39
CA VAL A 53 -3.23 -6.10 4.99
C VAL A 53 -3.97 -5.20 4.01
N ILE A 54 -4.04 -3.89 4.28
CA ILE A 54 -4.70 -2.93 3.38
C ILE A 54 -3.97 -2.88 2.03
N THR A 55 -2.65 -2.69 2.03
CA THR A 55 -1.87 -2.61 0.79
C THR A 55 -1.93 -3.91 -0.01
N PHE A 56 -1.82 -5.06 0.67
CA PHE A 56 -1.88 -6.36 0.03
C PHE A 56 -3.27 -6.65 -0.54
N SER A 57 -4.34 -6.36 0.23
CA SER A 57 -5.72 -6.52 -0.22
C SER A 57 -6.03 -5.64 -1.43
N LEU A 58 -5.60 -4.38 -1.41
CA LEU A 58 -5.73 -3.48 -2.57
C LEU A 58 -4.97 -4.01 -3.80
N GLY A 59 -3.75 -4.50 -3.60
CA GLY A 59 -2.98 -5.13 -4.68
C GLY A 59 -3.69 -6.36 -5.27
N LEU A 60 -4.23 -7.23 -4.41
CA LEU A 60 -4.95 -8.43 -4.83
C LEU A 60 -6.29 -8.09 -5.51
N ALA A 61 -6.99 -7.06 -5.04
CA ALA A 61 -8.23 -6.58 -5.66
C ALA A 61 -7.97 -6.04 -7.07
N LEU A 62 -6.90 -5.26 -7.26
CA LEU A 62 -6.49 -4.81 -8.59
C LEU A 62 -6.10 -5.99 -9.49
N LEU A 63 -5.34 -6.95 -8.96
CA LEU A 63 -4.91 -8.13 -9.71
C LEU A 63 -6.11 -8.98 -10.15
N ASN A 64 -7.12 -9.15 -9.29
CA ASN A 64 -8.38 -9.82 -9.61
C ASN A 64 -9.23 -9.08 -10.65
N ALA A 65 -9.15 -7.75 -10.71
CA ALA A 65 -9.89 -6.94 -11.68
C ALA A 65 -9.26 -6.97 -13.09
N VAL A 66 -7.96 -7.27 -13.20
CA VAL A 66 -7.27 -7.34 -14.50
C VAL A 66 -7.76 -8.57 -15.28
N PRO A 67 -8.05 -8.42 -16.59
CA PRO A 67 -8.41 -9.55 -17.46
C PRO A 67 -7.20 -10.46 -17.65
N CYS A 68 -7.06 -11.45 -16.80
CA CYS A 68 -5.96 -12.40 -16.80
C CYS A 68 -6.52 -13.82 -16.62
N TYR A 69 -5.82 -14.81 -17.14
CA TYR A 69 -6.28 -16.19 -17.18
C TYR A 69 -6.32 -16.78 -15.78
N GLY A 70 -7.48 -17.31 -15.38
CA GLY A 70 -7.68 -17.90 -14.04
C GLY A 70 -8.04 -16.89 -12.93
N LEU A 71 -8.26 -15.62 -13.27
CA LEU A 71 -8.73 -14.58 -12.35
C LEU A 71 -10.16 -14.13 -12.71
N ASP A 72 -10.87 -13.54 -11.73
CA ASP A 72 -12.25 -13.06 -11.92
C ASP A 72 -12.40 -12.03 -13.06
N GLY A 73 -11.32 -11.28 -13.36
CA GLY A 73 -11.27 -10.31 -14.44
C GLY A 73 -11.56 -10.87 -15.83
N GLN A 74 -11.37 -12.17 -16.07
CA GLN A 74 -11.73 -12.78 -17.37
C GLN A 74 -13.24 -12.77 -17.61
N TYR A 75 -14.04 -12.99 -16.55
CA TYR A 75 -15.49 -12.99 -16.62
C TYR A 75 -16.03 -11.56 -16.67
N ILE A 76 -15.41 -10.63 -15.91
CA ILE A 76 -15.75 -9.20 -15.96
C ILE A 76 -15.48 -8.62 -17.36
N ALA A 77 -14.33 -8.95 -17.96
CA ALA A 77 -14.05 -8.52 -19.33
C ALA A 77 -14.99 -9.15 -20.36
N GLY A 78 -15.38 -10.42 -20.16
CA GLY A 78 -16.39 -11.09 -20.98
C GLY A 78 -17.72 -10.34 -20.97
N THR A 79 -18.28 -10.07 -19.79
CA THR A 79 -19.55 -9.35 -19.65
C THR A 79 -19.47 -7.93 -20.18
N MET A 80 -18.36 -7.22 -19.95
CA MET A 80 -18.14 -5.90 -20.54
C MET A 80 -18.15 -5.97 -22.07
N THR A 81 -17.42 -6.91 -22.67
CA THR A 81 -17.41 -7.06 -24.13
C THR A 81 -18.79 -7.44 -24.68
N ASP A 82 -19.60 -8.19 -23.93
CA ASP A 82 -20.95 -8.54 -24.33
C ASP A 82 -21.88 -7.33 -24.35
N VAL A 83 -21.77 -6.44 -23.35
CA VAL A 83 -22.54 -5.18 -23.28
C VAL A 83 -22.08 -4.19 -24.36
N PHE A 84 -20.78 -3.93 -24.49
CA PHE A 84 -20.26 -2.94 -25.44
C PHE A 84 -20.44 -3.37 -26.90
N PHE A 85 -20.32 -4.67 -27.18
CA PHE A 85 -20.48 -5.21 -28.54
C PHE A 85 -21.80 -5.97 -28.67
N ALA A 86 -22.89 -5.53 -28.05
CA ALA A 86 -24.20 -6.19 -28.07
C ALA A 86 -24.61 -6.71 -29.47
N ASN A 87 -24.39 -5.90 -30.51
CA ASN A 87 -24.80 -6.19 -31.89
C ASN A 87 -23.79 -7.00 -32.73
N SER A 88 -22.65 -7.40 -32.15
CA SER A 88 -21.61 -8.17 -32.86
C SER A 88 -21.80 -9.67 -32.75
N PRO A 89 -21.34 -10.46 -33.73
CA PRO A 89 -21.44 -11.92 -33.69
C PRO A 89 -20.64 -12.49 -32.49
N PRO A 90 -21.15 -13.53 -31.83
CA PRO A 90 -20.56 -14.10 -30.61
C PRO A 90 -19.11 -14.59 -30.79
N ARG A 91 -18.76 -15.04 -32.01
CA ARG A 91 -17.39 -15.44 -32.37
C ARG A 91 -16.39 -14.28 -32.26
N LYS A 92 -16.80 -13.06 -32.62
CA LYS A 92 -15.94 -11.87 -32.58
C LYS A 92 -15.74 -11.40 -31.13
N LYS A 93 -16.81 -11.42 -30.33
CA LYS A 93 -16.75 -11.10 -28.89
C LYS A 93 -15.77 -12.02 -28.15
N ARG A 94 -15.93 -13.35 -28.32
CA ARG A 94 -15.04 -14.34 -27.69
C ARG A 94 -13.57 -14.16 -28.10
N LYS A 95 -13.29 -13.81 -29.36
CA LYS A 95 -11.92 -13.49 -29.79
C LYS A 95 -11.37 -12.26 -29.08
N ILE A 96 -12.16 -11.19 -28.96
CA ILE A 96 -11.75 -9.95 -28.28
C ILE A 96 -11.47 -10.24 -26.80
N THR A 97 -12.37 -10.94 -26.11
CA THR A 97 -12.17 -11.34 -24.71
C THR A 97 -10.91 -12.18 -24.55
N ASN A 98 -10.69 -13.19 -25.40
CA ASN A 98 -9.46 -14.00 -25.37
C ASN A 98 -8.20 -13.18 -25.62
N PHE A 99 -8.22 -12.24 -26.56
CA PHE A 99 -7.08 -11.35 -26.81
C PHE A 99 -6.79 -10.45 -25.61
N MET A 100 -7.82 -9.90 -24.98
CA MET A 100 -7.70 -9.07 -23.79
C MET A 100 -7.12 -9.86 -22.61
N VAL A 101 -7.61 -11.09 -22.39
CA VAL A 101 -7.10 -12.01 -21.36
C VAL A 101 -5.65 -12.43 -21.63
N PHE A 102 -5.32 -12.74 -22.88
CA PHE A 102 -3.97 -13.11 -23.28
C PHE A 102 -2.97 -11.96 -23.11
N TYR A 103 -3.38 -10.75 -23.46
CA TYR A 103 -2.54 -9.56 -23.27
C TYR A 103 -2.29 -9.30 -21.78
N GLY A 104 -3.34 -9.42 -20.95
CA GLY A 104 -3.23 -9.27 -19.50
C GLY A 104 -2.33 -10.32 -18.86
N THR A 105 -2.42 -11.59 -19.26
CA THR A 105 -1.50 -12.63 -18.76
C THR A 105 -0.06 -12.39 -19.17
N VAL A 106 0.19 -11.98 -20.41
CA VAL A 106 1.55 -11.71 -20.88
C VAL A 106 2.18 -10.56 -20.10
N ILE A 107 1.45 -9.45 -19.90
CA ILE A 107 1.96 -8.33 -19.09
C ILE A 107 2.26 -8.78 -17.66
N LEU A 108 1.36 -9.53 -17.04
CA LEU A 108 1.56 -10.03 -15.68
C LEU A 108 2.80 -10.93 -15.61
N ALA A 109 2.94 -11.88 -16.54
CA ALA A 109 4.07 -12.78 -16.60
C ALA A 109 5.40 -12.04 -16.78
N VAL A 110 5.45 -11.04 -17.68
CA VAL A 110 6.64 -10.21 -17.88
C VAL A 110 6.98 -9.42 -16.61
N ASN A 111 6.00 -8.80 -15.95
CA ASN A 111 6.24 -8.07 -14.71
C ASN A 111 6.76 -8.98 -13.59
N VAL A 112 6.22 -10.19 -13.46
CA VAL A 112 6.70 -11.18 -12.49
C VAL A 112 8.14 -11.59 -12.82
N LEU A 113 8.45 -11.90 -14.09
CA LEU A 113 9.80 -12.27 -14.52
C LEU A 113 10.82 -11.15 -14.28
N VAL A 114 10.47 -9.90 -14.60
CA VAL A 114 11.32 -8.73 -14.34
C VAL A 114 11.51 -8.53 -12.84
N GLY A 115 10.46 -8.71 -12.04
CA GLY A 115 10.52 -8.64 -10.58
C GLY A 115 11.49 -9.67 -10.00
N PHE A 116 11.38 -10.93 -10.43
CA PHE A 116 12.31 -11.99 -10.03
C PHE A 116 13.73 -11.71 -10.51
N ALA A 117 13.92 -11.31 -11.77
CA ALA A 117 15.24 -10.97 -12.30
C ALA A 117 15.90 -9.84 -11.49
N LYS A 118 15.16 -8.78 -11.16
CA LYS A 118 15.65 -7.69 -10.32
C LYS A 118 15.97 -8.16 -8.90
N PHE A 119 15.16 -9.04 -8.32
CA PHE A 119 15.42 -9.61 -7.00
C PHE A 119 16.73 -10.41 -6.99
N PHE A 120 16.97 -11.25 -8.00
CA PHE A 120 18.22 -11.98 -8.11
C PHE A 120 19.42 -11.04 -8.34
N ILE A 121 19.33 -10.12 -9.31
CA ILE A 121 20.43 -9.20 -9.64
C ILE A 121 20.75 -8.26 -8.46
N GLY A 122 19.74 -7.74 -7.78
CA GLY A 122 19.91 -6.89 -6.59
C GLY A 122 20.37 -7.65 -5.35
N SER A 123 20.27 -8.98 -5.33
CA SER A 123 20.84 -9.82 -4.26
C SER A 123 22.33 -10.12 -4.48
N PHE A 124 22.89 -9.82 -5.66
CA PHE A 124 24.30 -10.05 -5.99
C PHE A 124 25.14 -8.76 -6.09
N ALA A 125 24.54 -7.59 -5.79
CA ALA A 125 25.21 -6.29 -5.72
C ALA A 125 25.14 -5.74 -4.29
#